data_AF-A0A0F3PA94-F1
#
_entry.id   AF-A0A0F3PA94-F1
#
_cell.length_a   1.000
_cell.length_b   1.000
_cell.length_c   1.000
_cell.angle_alpha   90.00
_cell.angle_beta   90.00
_cell.angle_gamma   90.00
#
_symmetry.space_group_name_H-M   'P 1'
#
loop_
_entity.id
_entity.type
_entity.pdbx_description
1 polymer ?
#
loop_
_entity_poly.entity_id
_entity_poly.type
_entity_poly.pdbx_seq_one_letter_code
_entity_poly.pdbx_strand_id
1 'polypeptide(L)'
;MQFIHRWFGILISGLIICYAIWLIILNKHALRGMGMVAACLVLVQVTTGIITLVYHVPILAALTHQIGAILILTTFLFIQI
;
A
#
# COMPACT_ATOMS: atom_id res chain seq x y z
N MET A 1 19.96 5.92 -1.18
CA MET A 1 18.52 6.28 -1.23
C MET A 1 17.59 5.09 -1.42
N GLN A 2 17.81 4.22 -2.43
CA GLN A 2 16.91 3.08 -2.71
C GLN A 2 16.76 2.08 -1.54
N PHE A 3 17.81 1.85 -0.75
CA PHE A 3 17.74 0.98 0.43
C PHE A 3 16.77 1.50 1.50
N ILE A 4 16.86 2.80 1.82
CA ILE A 4 15.99 3.46 2.79
C ILE A 4 14.53 3.44 2.31
N HIS A 5 14.29 3.70 1.03
CA HIS A 5 12.94 3.61 0.44
C HIS A 5 12.31 2.22 0.65
N ARG A 6 13.08 1.14 0.51
CA ARG A 6 12.58 -0.23 0.75
C ARG A 6 12.23 -0.48 2.21
N TRP A 7 13.05 -0.02 3.14
CA TRP A 7 12.74 -0.15 4.57
C TRP A 7 11.48 0.61 4.95
N PHE A 8 11.31 1.84 4.44
CA PHE A 8 10.05 2.56 4.60
C PHE A 8 8.88 1.82 3.96
N GLY A 9 9.06 1.28 2.75
CA GLY A 9 8.03 0.48 2.08
C GLY A 9 7.58 -0.72 2.91
N ILE A 10 8.51 -1.49 3.49
CA ILE A 10 8.20 -2.63 4.36
C ILE A 10 7.47 -2.18 5.63
N LEU A 11 7.99 -1.14 6.30
CA LEU A 11 7.41 -0.61 7.53
C LEU A 11 5.99 -0.09 7.30
N ILE A 12 5.78 0.75 6.28
CA ILE A 12 4.47 1.32 5.96
C ILE A 12 3.50 0.23 5.52
N SER A 13 3.94 -0.74 4.71
CA SER A 13 3.10 -1.88 4.31
C SER A 13 2.61 -2.67 5.52
N GLY A 14 3.51 -2.94 6.47
CA GLY A 14 3.16 -3.60 7.74
C GLY A 14 2.15 -2.80 8.55
N LEU A 15 2.35 -1.49 8.69
CA LEU A 15 1.42 -0.62 9.41
C LEU A 15 0.03 -0.60 8.77
N ILE A 16 -0.07 -0.56 7.44
CA ILE A 16 -1.36 -0.55 6.73
C ILE A 16 -2.10 -1.87 6.95
N ILE A 17 -1.40 -3.02 6.90
CA ILE A 17 -1.99 -4.33 7.18
C ILE A 17 -2.47 -4.40 8.64
N CYS A 18 -1.64 -3.98 9.60
CA CYS A 18 -2.03 -3.92 11.00
C CYS A 18 -3.26 -3.03 11.22
N TYR A 19 -3.32 -1.88 10.55
CA TYR A 19 -4.47 -0.97 10.60
C TYR A 19 -5.74 -1.62 10.04
N ALA A 20 -5.65 -2.31 8.91
CA ALA A 20 -6.78 -3.04 8.34
C ALA A 20 -7.31 -4.12 9.29
N ILE A 21 -6.40 -4.89 9.93
CA ILE A 21 -6.76 -5.88 10.95
C ILE A 21 -7.42 -5.21 12.16
N TRP A 22 -6.87 -4.09 12.62
CA TRP A 22 -7.42 -3.33 13.74
C TRP A 22 -8.85 -2.85 13.49
N LEU A 23 -9.15 -2.35 12.27
CA LEU A 23 -10.51 -1.96 11.88
C LEU A 23 -11.50 -3.13 11.91
N ILE A 24 -11.04 -4.35 11.58
CA ILE A 24 -11.85 -5.56 11.68
C ILE A 24 -12.12 -5.90 13.15
N ILE A 25 -11.08 -5.87 14.00
CA ILE A 25 -11.19 -6.17 15.44
C ILE A 25 -12.16 -5.21 16.14
N LEU A 26 -12.10 -3.91 15.79
CA LEU A 26 -12.98 -2.88 16.37
C LEU A 26 -14.39 -2.85 15.77
N ASN A 27 -14.74 -3.76 14.84
CA ASN A 27 -16.03 -3.81 14.15
C ASN A 27 -16.47 -2.46 13.54
N LYS A 28 -15.51 -1.69 13.01
CA LYS A 28 -15.79 -0.42 12.34
C LYS A 28 -16.30 -0.68 10.92
N HIS A 29 -17.53 -1.18 10.81
CA HIS A 29 -18.14 -1.63 9.54
C HIS A 29 -18.03 -0.61 8.39
N ALA A 30 -18.20 0.68 8.69
CA ALA A 30 -18.08 1.76 7.70
C ALA A 30 -16.67 1.88 7.09
N LEU A 31 -15.62 1.62 7.88
CA LEU A 31 -14.21 1.79 7.46
C LEU A 31 -13.55 0.48 7.06
N ARG A 32 -14.13 -0.67 7.45
CA ARG A 32 -13.58 -2.01 7.16
C ARG A 32 -13.34 -2.23 5.67
N GLY A 33 -14.28 -1.82 4.82
CA GLY A 33 -14.15 -1.94 3.36
C GLY A 33 -12.94 -1.19 2.83
N MET A 34 -12.75 0.06 3.27
CA MET A 34 -11.59 0.88 2.87
C MET A 34 -10.27 0.31 3.39
N GLY A 35 -10.25 -0.21 4.63
CA GLY A 35 -9.08 -0.90 5.17
C GLY A 35 -8.68 -2.14 4.36
N MET A 36 -9.65 -2.93 3.91
CA MET A 36 -9.39 -4.09 3.04
C MET A 36 -8.87 -3.68 1.66
N VAL A 37 -9.43 -2.61 1.06
CA VAL A 37 -8.93 -2.05 -0.20
C VAL A 37 -7.49 -1.56 -0.05
N ALA A 38 -7.19 -0.82 1.02
CA ALA A 38 -5.83 -0.35 1.30
C ALA A 38 -4.84 -1.51 1.47
N ALA A 39 -5.22 -2.57 2.17
CA ALA A 39 -4.39 -3.77 2.32
C ALA A 39 -4.12 -4.46 0.97
N CYS A 40 -5.14 -4.58 0.12
CA CYS A 40 -4.98 -5.15 -1.23
C CYS A 40 -4.05 -4.29 -2.10
N LEU A 41 -4.25 -2.96 -2.11
CA LEU A 41 -3.40 -2.03 -2.85
C LEU A 41 -1.94 -2.10 -2.39
N VAL A 42 -1.70 -2.25 -1.08
CA VAL A 42 -0.34 -2.42 -0.53
C VAL A 42 0.33 -3.68 -1.04
N LEU A 43 -0.39 -4.80 -1.16
CA LEU A 43 0.19 -6.03 -1.72
C LEU A 43 0.60 -5.80 -3.17
N VAL A 44 -0.25 -5.18 -3.99
CA VAL A 44 0.08 -4.80 -5.36
C VAL A 44 1.29 -3.85 -5.41
N GLN A 45 1.37 -2.91 -4.48
CA GLN A 45 2.47 -1.94 -4.39
C GLN A 45 3.82 -2.63 -4.10
N VAL A 46 3.84 -3.57 -3.16
CA VAL A 46 5.05 -4.33 -2.82
C VAL A 46 5.45 -5.21 -4.01
N THR A 47 4.49 -5.93 -4.62
CA THR A 47 4.76 -6.78 -5.78
C THR A 47 5.32 -5.99 -6.96
N THR A 48 4.68 -4.87 -7.33
CA THR A 48 5.19 -4.00 -8.41
C THR A 48 6.55 -3.40 -8.07
N GLY A 49 6.77 -3.00 -6.81
CA GLY A 49 8.07 -2.55 -6.32
C GLY A 49 9.16 -3.60 -6.52
N ILE A 50 8.88 -4.88 -6.20
CA ILE A 50 9.82 -5.99 -6.41
C ILE A 50 10.04 -6.23 -7.92
N ILE A 51 8.97 -6.25 -8.72
CA ILE A 51 9.06 -6.42 -10.18
C ILE A 51 9.96 -5.35 -10.81
N THR A 52 9.85 -4.09 -10.38
CA THR A 52 10.73 -3.02 -10.91
C THR A 52 12.21 -3.26 -10.66
N LEU A 53 12.56 -4.04 -9.65
CA LEU A 53 13.95 -4.37 -9.34
C LEU A 53 14.43 -5.58 -10.13
N VAL A 54 13.62 -6.63 -10.21
CA VAL A 54 13.97 -7.88 -10.90
C VAL A 54 14.09 -7.66 -12.40
N TYR A 55 13.18 -6.89 -12.99
CA TYR A 55 13.08 -6.68 -14.43
C TYR A 55 13.70 -5.37 -14.92
N HIS A 56 14.63 -4.77 -14.15
CA HIS A 56 15.34 -3.55 -14.54
C HIS A 56 14.41 -2.40 -14.95
N VAL A 57 13.42 -2.10 -14.10
CA VAL A 57 12.49 -0.98 -14.21
C VAL A 57 11.67 -0.98 -15.51
N PRO A 58 10.81 -2.00 -15.73
CA PRO A 58 9.87 -1.94 -16.85
C PRO A 58 8.85 -0.81 -16.61
N ILE A 59 8.66 0.03 -17.62
CA ILE A 59 7.89 1.28 -17.54
C ILE A 59 6.48 1.03 -16.98
N LEU A 60 5.80 -0.01 -17.46
CA LEU A 60 4.44 -0.33 -17.00
C LEU A 60 4.39 -0.65 -15.51
N ALA A 61 5.32 -1.46 -14.99
CA ALA A 61 5.35 -1.78 -13.56
C ALA A 61 5.73 -0.55 -12.71
N ALA A 62 6.64 0.28 -13.21
CA ALA A 62 7.03 1.52 -12.54
C ALA A 62 5.85 2.51 -12.46
N LEU A 63 5.08 2.66 -13.55
CA LEU A 63 3.87 3.48 -13.56
C LEU A 63 2.80 2.92 -12.61
N THR A 64 2.54 1.61 -12.65
CA THR A 64 1.59 0.97 -11.73
C THR A 64 2.02 1.17 -10.27
N HIS A 65 3.32 1.06 -9.98
CA HIS A 65 3.85 1.34 -8.65
C HIS A 65 3.63 2.80 -8.23
N GLN A 66 3.85 3.77 -9.13
CA GLN A 66 3.63 5.18 -8.79
C GLN A 66 2.14 5.50 -8.57
N ILE A 67 1.28 5.04 -9.47
CA ILE A 67 -0.18 5.23 -9.37
C ILE A 67 -0.73 4.54 -8.12
N GLY A 68 -0.27 3.32 -7.83
CA GLY A 68 -0.64 2.57 -6.64
C GLY A 68 -0.32 3.32 -5.35
N ALA A 69 0.84 3.97 -5.25
CA ALA A 69 1.19 4.80 -4.11
C ALA A 69 0.22 5.98 -3.91
N ILE A 70 -0.18 6.65 -5.00
CA ILE A 70 -1.13 7.76 -4.97
C ILE A 70 -2.52 7.28 -4.50
N LEU A 71 -2.98 6.13 -5.00
CA LEU A 71 -4.26 5.53 -4.59
C LEU A 71 -4.28 5.16 -3.10
N ILE A 72 -3.19 4.57 -2.59
CA ILE A 72 -3.04 4.28 -1.15
C ILE A 72 -3.11 5.58 -0.35
N LEU A 73 -2.32 6.59 -0.71
CA LEU A 73 -2.35 7.89 -0.03
C LEU A 73 -3.76 8.50 -0.03
N THR A 74 -4.45 8.47 -1.17
CA THR A 74 -5.81 8.99 -1.33
C THR A 74 -6.79 8.26 -0.42
N THR A 75 -6.69 6.93 -0.36
CA THR A 75 -7.54 6.11 0.52
C THR A 75 -7.38 6.54 1.97
N PHE A 76 -6.16 6.78 2.45
CA PHE A 76 -5.91 7.23 3.81
C PHE A 76 -6.40 8.66 4.08
N LEU A 77 -6.30 9.58 3.11
CA LEU A 77 -6.87 10.93 3.25
C LEU A 77 -8.39 10.90 3.43
N PHE A 78 -9.10 10.01 2.73
CA PHE A 78 -10.55 9.88 2.87
C PHE A 78 -10.99 9.16 4.15
N ILE A 79 -10.16 8.27 4.72
CA ILE A 79 -10.48 7.61 6.00
C ILE A 79 -10.43 8.61 7.19
N GLN A 80 -9.71 9.73 7.05
CA GLN A 80 -9.54 10.72 8.10
C GLN A 80 -10.65 11.80 8.13
N ILE A 81 -11.54 11.83 7.14
CA ILE A 81 -12.68 12.76 7.03
C ILE A 81 -13.93 12.07 7.57
#